data_AF-A0AAE9Z3L4-F1
#
_entry.id   AF-A0AAE9Z3L4-F1
#
_cell.length_a   1.000
_cell.length_b   1.000
_cell.length_c   1.000
_cell.angle_alpha   90.00
_cell.angle_beta   90.00
_cell.angle_gamma   90.00
#
_symmetry.space_group_name_H-M   'P 1'
#
loop_
_entity.id
_entity.type
_entity.pdbx_description
1 polymer ?
#
loop_
_entity_poly.entity_id
_entity_poly.type
_entity_poly.pdbx_seq_one_letter_code
_entity_poly.pdbx_strand_id
1 'polypeptide(L)'
;MDLQPQEQETSAQAVPVEPIYIGGTLHRFTKANFTPMYEYVEYPTPCEVIRIRKLTGYTATIPVYGDNGQQLIFDINGRSDGKVMTLTASCGSFSATDSGDKYVMFKQMTTNQSCTSMKLTFAASGAEAGMIELSVLIAEAF
;
A
#
# COMPACT_ATOMS: atom_id res chain seq x y z
N MET A 1 19.93 39.67 -6.96
CA MET A 1 19.72 38.99 -5.67
C MET A 1 18.31 38.44 -5.76
N ASP A 2 18.19 37.32 -6.46
CA ASP A 2 16.91 36.78 -6.90
C ASP A 2 16.38 35.83 -5.82
N LEU A 3 15.32 36.25 -5.16
CA LEU A 3 14.52 35.42 -4.26
C LEU A 3 13.64 34.51 -5.12
N GLN A 4 14.08 33.27 -5.35
CA GLN A 4 13.21 32.23 -5.86
C GLN A 4 12.25 31.80 -4.73
N PRO A 5 10.93 31.75 -4.96
CA PRO A 5 10.01 31.14 -4.00
C PRO A 5 10.32 29.65 -3.93
N GLN A 6 10.72 29.16 -2.75
CA GLN A 6 10.71 27.73 -2.50
C GLN A 6 9.25 27.29 -2.45
N GLU A 7 8.77 26.63 -3.51
CA GLU A 7 7.57 25.81 -3.43
C GLU A 7 7.83 24.76 -2.34
N GLN A 8 7.30 25.00 -1.15
CA GLN A 8 7.24 23.99 -0.11
C GLN A 8 6.34 22.87 -0.65
N GLU A 9 6.96 21.85 -1.23
CA GLU A 9 6.32 20.55 -1.43
C GLU A 9 5.91 20.04 -0.05
N THR A 10 4.65 20.28 0.31
CA THR A 10 4.02 19.58 1.42
C THR A 10 3.91 18.12 1.00
N SER A 11 5.00 17.36 1.19
CA SER A 11 4.93 15.90 1.14
C SER A 11 3.89 15.50 2.17
N ALA A 12 2.73 15.03 1.72
CA ALA A 12 1.77 14.36 2.59
C ALA A 12 2.46 13.10 3.11
N GLN A 13 3.18 13.23 4.22
CA GLN A 13 3.87 12.12 4.86
C GLN A 13 2.80 11.19 5.43
N ALA A 14 2.94 9.89 5.13
CA ALA A 14 2.05 8.88 5.70
C ALA A 14 2.14 8.90 7.23
N VAL A 15 1.00 8.73 7.89
CA VAL A 15 0.92 8.55 9.34
C VAL A 15 1.68 7.26 9.69
N PRO A 16 2.63 7.31 10.64
CA PRO A 16 3.37 6.14 11.08
C PRO A 16 2.44 4.99 11.44
N VAL A 17 2.83 3.78 11.05
CA VAL A 17 2.05 2.57 11.35
C VAL A 17 2.78 1.76 12.41
N GLU A 18 2.02 1.26 13.38
CA GLU A 18 2.52 0.25 14.31
C GLU A 18 2.91 -1.04 13.55
N PRO A 19 3.95 -1.75 14.01
CA PRO A 19 4.30 -3.06 13.46
C PRO A 19 3.16 -4.06 13.54
N ILE A 20 3.14 -5.01 12.60
CA ILE A 20 2.26 -6.17 12.66
C ILE A 20 2.93 -7.24 13.52
N TYR A 21 2.21 -7.74 14.52
CA TYR A 21 2.65 -8.86 15.34
C TYR A 21 1.86 -10.11 14.95
N ILE A 22 2.58 -11.16 14.53
CA ILE A 22 1.96 -12.47 14.27
C ILE A 22 1.40 -13.01 15.59
N GLY A 23 0.11 -13.37 15.57
CA GLY A 23 -0.60 -13.79 16.78
C GLY A 23 -2.11 -13.53 16.74
N GLY A 24 -2.69 -13.27 15.56
CA GLY A 24 -4.14 -13.10 15.40
C GLY A 24 -4.68 -11.73 15.78
N THR A 25 -3.81 -10.71 15.92
CA THR A 25 -4.26 -9.33 16.08
C THR A 25 -4.70 -8.75 14.74
N LEU A 26 -5.85 -8.08 14.71
CA LEU A 26 -6.36 -7.40 13.52
C LEU A 26 -5.79 -5.97 13.45
N HIS A 27 -4.97 -5.69 12.44
CA HIS A 27 -4.40 -4.37 12.19
C HIS A 27 -5.25 -3.61 11.17
N ARG A 28 -5.57 -2.34 11.45
CA ARG A 28 -6.38 -1.48 10.58
C ARG A 28 -5.55 -0.35 10.01
N PHE A 29 -5.70 -0.10 8.72
CA PHE A 29 -5.03 0.93 7.97
C PHE A 29 -6.06 1.77 7.23
N THR A 30 -5.82 3.07 7.18
CA THR A 30 -6.61 4.04 6.43
C THR A 30 -5.75 4.67 5.34
N LYS A 31 -6.33 5.43 4.40
CA LYS A 31 -5.58 6.19 3.36
C LYS A 31 -4.40 6.96 3.95
N ALA A 32 -4.54 7.52 5.15
CA ALA A 32 -3.50 8.29 5.81
C ALA A 32 -2.23 7.48 6.13
N ASN A 33 -2.32 6.15 6.23
CA ASN A 33 -1.18 5.27 6.47
C ASN A 33 -0.38 4.94 5.19
N PHE A 34 -0.82 5.41 4.02
CA PHE A 34 -0.18 5.13 2.74
C PHE A 34 0.48 6.37 2.15
N THR A 35 1.63 6.18 1.55
CA THR A 35 2.33 7.21 0.77
C THR A 35 1.82 7.16 -0.67
N PRO A 36 1.36 8.28 -1.25
CA PRO A 36 0.97 8.33 -2.66
C PRO A 36 2.19 8.17 -3.58
N MET A 37 2.03 7.35 -4.62
CA MET A 37 3.03 7.11 -5.66
C MET A 37 2.69 7.91 -6.91
N TYR A 38 3.69 8.56 -7.51
CA TYR A 38 3.52 9.35 -8.71
C TYR A 38 4.58 9.04 -9.75
N GLU A 39 4.20 9.16 -11.02
CA GLU A 39 5.10 9.11 -12.16
C GLU A 39 5.02 10.40 -12.96
N TYR A 40 6.12 10.79 -13.61
CA TYR A 40 6.12 11.90 -14.55
C TYR A 40 5.74 11.39 -15.93
N VAL A 41 4.72 12.01 -16.52
CA VAL A 41 4.31 11.75 -17.90
C VAL A 41 4.60 13.00 -18.72
N GLU A 42 5.29 12.79 -19.84
CA GLU A 42 5.54 13.84 -20.83
C GLU A 42 4.35 13.95 -21.77
N TYR A 43 3.85 15.18 -21.94
CA TYR A 43 2.78 15.49 -22.87
C TYR A 43 3.30 16.45 -23.94
N PRO A 44 3.43 16.00 -25.21
CA PRO A 44 3.86 16.87 -26.28
C PRO A 44 2.72 17.81 -26.67
N THR A 45 3.01 19.10 -26.68
CA THR A 45 2.16 20.13 -27.26
C THR A 45 2.81 20.64 -28.56
N PRO A 46 2.08 21.40 -29.41
CA PRO A 46 2.68 22.00 -30.61
C PRO A 46 3.87 22.94 -30.35
N CYS A 47 4.03 23.45 -29.12
CA CYS A 47 5.04 24.45 -28.77
C CYS A 47 6.16 23.89 -27.86
N GLU A 48 5.87 22.88 -27.04
CA GLU A 48 6.79 22.35 -26.03
C GLU A 48 6.36 20.97 -25.48
N VAL A 49 7.26 20.32 -24.72
CA VAL A 49 6.94 19.11 -23.95
C VAL A 49 6.74 19.50 -22.49
N ILE A 50 5.52 19.30 -21.97
CA ILE A 50 5.21 19.53 -20.56
C ILE A 50 5.34 18.23 -19.76
N ARG A 51 5.83 18.33 -18.52
CA ARG A 51 5.92 17.21 -17.58
C ARG A 51 4.83 17.32 -16.52
N ILE A 52 3.94 16.34 -16.46
CA ILE A 52 2.84 16.31 -15.50
C ILE A 52 3.05 15.14 -14.54
N ARG A 53 2.91 15.41 -13.24
CA ARG A 53 2.93 14.40 -12.18
C ARG A 53 1.57 13.68 -12.15
N LYS A 54 1.56 12.38 -12.44
CA LYS A 54 0.37 11.53 -12.46
C LYS A 54 0.39 10.59 -11.26
N LEU A 55 -0.69 10.58 -10.47
CA LEU A 55 -0.85 9.58 -9.40
C LEU A 55 -0.98 8.19 -10.02
N THR A 56 -0.16 7.26 -9.56
CA THR A 56 -0.13 5.85 -10.01
C THR A 56 -0.50 4.86 -8.91
N GLY A 57 -0.60 5.32 -7.66
CA GLY A 57 -1.06 4.47 -6.59
C GLY A 57 -0.75 4.96 -5.19
N TYR A 58 -0.85 4.03 -4.25
CA TYR A 58 -0.53 4.23 -2.84
C TYR A 58 0.30 3.04 -2.35
N THR A 59 1.25 3.27 -1.45
CA THR A 59 2.06 2.20 -0.87
C THR A 59 2.28 2.38 0.62
N ALA A 60 2.33 1.27 1.35
CA ALA A 60 2.76 1.22 2.73
C ALA A 60 3.70 0.02 2.92
N THR A 61 4.72 0.21 3.76
CA THR A 61 5.67 -0.83 4.15
C THR A 61 5.68 -0.88 5.67
N ILE A 62 5.30 -2.01 6.24
CA ILE A 62 5.06 -2.17 7.68
C ILE A 62 5.93 -3.32 8.20
N PRO A 63 6.72 -3.11 9.28
CA PRO A 63 7.48 -4.19 9.90
C PRO A 63 6.57 -5.31 10.39
N VAL A 64 7.03 -6.56 10.25
CA VAL A 64 6.34 -7.75 10.75
C VAL A 64 7.25 -8.48 11.73
N TYR A 65 6.70 -8.84 12.89
CA TYR A 65 7.39 -9.60 13.92
C TYR A 65 6.66 -10.91 14.22
N GLY A 66 7.44 -11.96 14.51
CA GLY A 66 6.92 -13.27 14.94
C GLY A 66 6.89 -14.36 13.86
N ASP A 67 7.52 -14.17 12.70
CA ASP A 67 7.70 -15.25 11.72
C ASP A 67 8.89 -16.13 12.13
N ASN A 68 8.60 -17.23 12.81
CA ASN A 68 9.53 -18.25 13.28
C ASN A 68 9.61 -19.46 12.32
N GLY A 69 9.03 -19.36 11.12
CA GLY A 69 8.95 -20.47 10.15
C GLY A 69 7.76 -21.40 10.34
N GLN A 70 6.82 -21.03 11.21
CA GLN A 70 5.52 -21.70 11.35
C GLN A 70 4.64 -21.46 10.12
N GLN A 71 3.58 -22.25 9.98
CA GLN A 71 2.57 -22.00 8.98
C GLN A 71 1.71 -20.81 9.41
N LEU A 72 1.50 -19.86 8.49
CA LEU A 72 0.79 -18.62 8.74
C LEU A 72 -0.51 -18.57 7.93
N ILE A 73 -1.52 -17.92 8.51
CA ILE A 73 -2.78 -17.54 7.89
C ILE A 73 -2.73 -16.04 7.64
N PHE A 74 -2.85 -15.64 6.36
CA PHE A 74 -2.99 -14.26 5.93
C PHE A 74 -4.45 -14.02 5.58
N ASP A 75 -5.09 -13.07 6.26
CA ASP A 75 -6.45 -12.62 5.99
C ASP A 75 -6.46 -11.10 5.83
N ILE A 76 -6.72 -10.64 4.61
CA ILE A 76 -6.64 -9.23 4.22
C ILE A 76 -7.95 -8.82 3.56
N ASN A 77 -8.62 -7.84 4.17
CA ASN A 77 -9.92 -7.36 3.71
C ASN A 77 -9.93 -5.84 3.65
N GLY A 78 -10.56 -5.25 2.65
CA GLY A 78 -10.61 -3.79 2.55
C GLY A 78 -11.57 -3.24 1.51
N ARG A 79 -11.55 -1.91 1.38
CA ARG A 79 -12.33 -1.15 0.39
C ARG A 79 -11.70 0.20 0.06
N SER A 80 -12.11 0.76 -1.07
CA SER A 80 -11.69 2.07 -1.58
C SER A 80 -12.85 2.95 -2.05
N ASP A 81 -14.06 2.60 -1.61
CA ASP A 81 -15.30 3.38 -1.77
C ASP A 81 -15.58 3.84 -3.20
N GLY A 82 -15.83 2.88 -4.09
CA GLY A 82 -16.16 3.13 -5.51
C GLY A 82 -14.95 3.40 -6.42
N LYS A 83 -13.74 3.60 -5.87
CA LYS A 83 -12.53 3.71 -6.70
C LYS A 83 -11.96 2.33 -7.01
N VAL A 84 -12.12 1.87 -8.25
CA VAL A 84 -11.48 0.64 -8.72
C VAL A 84 -9.95 0.78 -8.72
N MET A 85 -9.27 -0.10 -7.99
CA MET A 85 -7.82 -0.21 -7.89
C MET A 85 -7.40 -1.68 -7.82
N THR A 86 -6.10 -1.95 -8.02
CA THR A 86 -5.51 -3.27 -7.78
C THR A 86 -4.72 -3.23 -6.48
N LEU A 87 -5.12 -4.03 -5.49
CA LEU A 87 -4.39 -4.21 -4.25
C LEU A 87 -3.44 -5.40 -4.39
N THR A 88 -2.15 -5.17 -4.18
CA THR A 88 -1.13 -6.23 -4.01
C THR A 88 -0.60 -6.19 -2.60
N ALA A 89 -0.66 -7.33 -1.90
CA ALA A 89 -0.06 -7.53 -0.60
C ALA A 89 1.08 -8.55 -0.69
N SER A 90 2.22 -8.27 -0.07
CA SER A 90 3.38 -9.18 -0.08
C SER A 90 4.16 -9.12 1.23
N CYS A 91 4.65 -10.28 1.70
CA CYS A 91 5.51 -10.39 2.88
C CYS A 91 6.40 -11.62 2.77
N GLY A 92 7.70 -11.44 2.56
CA GLY A 92 8.60 -12.57 2.28
C GLY A 92 8.15 -13.35 1.04
N SER A 93 7.92 -14.66 1.19
CA SER A 93 7.38 -15.51 0.12
C SER A 93 5.85 -15.39 -0.08
N PHE A 94 5.12 -14.76 0.84
CA PHE A 94 3.70 -14.47 0.66
C PHE A 94 3.50 -13.37 -0.38
N SER A 95 2.56 -13.59 -1.29
CA SER A 95 2.03 -12.58 -2.20
C SER A 95 0.59 -12.94 -2.57
N ALA A 96 -0.27 -11.93 -2.65
CA ALA A 96 -1.65 -12.00 -3.10
C ALA A 96 -2.03 -10.69 -3.82
N THR A 97 -2.99 -10.77 -4.74
CA THR A 97 -3.50 -9.61 -5.46
C THR A 97 -5.00 -9.74 -5.69
N ASP A 98 -5.71 -8.63 -5.55
CA ASP A 98 -7.15 -8.51 -5.83
C ASP A 98 -7.44 -7.16 -6.50
N SER A 99 -8.57 -7.05 -7.22
CA SER A 99 -8.93 -5.85 -7.98
C SER A 99 -10.41 -5.52 -7.85
N GLY A 100 -10.71 -4.23 -7.76
CA GLY A 100 -12.07 -3.74 -7.54
C GLY A 100 -12.05 -2.56 -6.59
N ASP A 101 -13.18 -2.30 -5.94
CA ASP A 101 -13.33 -1.33 -4.85
C ASP A 101 -13.53 -2.00 -3.47
N LYS A 102 -13.55 -3.33 -3.45
CA LYS A 102 -13.58 -4.22 -2.29
C LYS A 102 -12.53 -5.30 -2.50
N TYR A 103 -11.83 -5.66 -1.43
CA TYR A 103 -10.71 -6.59 -1.49
C TYR A 103 -10.88 -7.69 -0.46
N VAL A 104 -10.69 -8.94 -0.86
CA VAL A 104 -10.72 -10.11 0.01
C VAL A 104 -9.61 -11.07 -0.43
N MET A 105 -8.58 -11.20 0.39
CA MET A 105 -7.47 -12.12 0.13
C MET A 105 -7.25 -13.01 1.34
N PHE A 106 -7.29 -14.32 1.12
CA PHE A 106 -7.01 -15.33 2.13
C PHE A 106 -5.97 -16.31 1.60
N LYS A 107 -4.94 -16.60 2.41
CA LYS A 107 -3.95 -17.63 2.08
C LYS A 107 -3.32 -18.20 3.34
N GLN A 108 -3.15 -19.52 3.37
CA GLN A 108 -2.39 -20.21 4.39
C GLN A 108 -1.10 -20.76 3.78
N MET A 109 0.06 -20.41 4.35
CA MET A 109 1.37 -20.85 3.85
C MET A 109 2.47 -20.66 4.88
N THR A 110 3.58 -21.39 4.70
CA THR A 110 4.81 -21.17 5.45
C THR A 110 5.70 -20.18 4.71
N THR A 111 6.20 -19.17 5.42
CA THR A 111 7.10 -18.15 4.87
C THR A 111 8.58 -18.44 5.17
N ASN A 112 8.88 -19.47 5.96
CA ASN A 112 10.26 -19.84 6.33
C ASN A 112 11.06 -18.66 6.89
N GLN A 113 10.48 -17.89 7.82
CA GLN A 113 11.14 -16.73 8.46
C GLN A 113 11.40 -15.54 7.50
N SER A 114 10.82 -15.54 6.30
CA SER A 114 11.02 -14.47 5.32
C SER A 114 10.06 -13.28 5.48
N CYS A 115 8.97 -13.42 6.24
CA CYS A 115 7.98 -12.36 6.41
C CYS A 115 8.38 -11.39 7.51
N THR A 116 9.31 -10.48 7.19
CA THR A 116 9.82 -9.43 8.09
C THR A 116 9.23 -8.05 7.82
N SER A 117 8.60 -7.87 6.65
CA SER A 117 7.99 -6.61 6.24
C SER A 117 6.82 -6.87 5.30
N MET A 118 5.65 -6.36 5.66
CA MET A 118 4.44 -6.37 4.86
C MET A 118 4.44 -5.15 3.94
N LYS A 119 4.43 -5.37 2.63
CA LYS A 119 4.26 -4.33 1.62
C LYS A 119 2.84 -4.41 1.06
N LEU A 120 2.15 -3.28 1.11
CA LEU A 120 0.80 -3.10 0.59
C LEU A 120 0.86 -2.04 -0.51
N THR A 121 0.32 -2.35 -1.68
CA THR A 121 0.32 -1.46 -2.83
C THR A 121 -1.06 -1.41 -3.46
N PHE A 122 -1.63 -0.22 -3.58
CA PHE A 122 -2.81 0.02 -4.40
C PHE A 122 -2.36 0.67 -5.71
N ALA A 123 -2.41 -0.06 -6.81
CA ALA A 123 -2.21 0.53 -8.14
C ALA A 123 -3.51 1.20 -8.58
N ALA A 124 -3.42 2.49 -8.92
CA ALA A 124 -4.55 3.32 -9.28
C ALA A 124 -4.21 4.14 -10.53
N SER A 125 -5.24 4.53 -11.28
CA SER A 125 -5.07 5.49 -12.39
C SER A 125 -6.13 6.58 -12.31
N GLY A 126 -5.78 7.78 -12.77
CA GLY A 126 -6.69 8.94 -12.78
C GLY A 126 -6.80 9.61 -11.42
N ALA A 127 -8.01 10.03 -11.05
CA ALA A 127 -8.26 10.77 -9.81
C ALA A 127 -7.90 9.97 -8.54
N GLU A 128 -7.52 10.69 -7.48
CA GLU A 128 -7.23 10.11 -6.17
C GLU A 128 -8.42 9.31 -5.61
N ALA A 129 -8.13 8.29 -4.80
CA ALA A 129 -9.16 7.63 -4.01
C ALA A 129 -9.62 8.57 -2.88
N GLY A 130 -10.92 8.72 -2.69
CA GLY A 130 -11.46 9.50 -1.57
C GLY A 130 -11.17 8.84 -0.22
N MET A 131 -11.13 7.50 -0.20
CA MET A 131 -10.89 6.69 0.99
C MET A 131 -10.16 5.39 0.64
N ILE A 132 -9.39 4.88 1.59
CA ILE A 132 -8.83 3.53 1.62
C ILE A 132 -9.02 3.04 3.05
N GLU A 133 -9.59 1.86 3.21
CA GLU A 133 -9.69 1.15 4.49
C GLU A 133 -9.25 -0.30 4.27
N LEU A 134 -8.30 -0.77 5.08
CA LEU A 134 -7.75 -2.11 4.98
C LEU A 134 -7.59 -2.70 6.37
N SER A 135 -7.93 -3.97 6.51
CA SER A 135 -7.66 -4.79 7.69
C SER A 135 -6.73 -5.93 7.30
N VAL A 136 -5.68 -6.14 8.08
CA VAL A 136 -4.69 -7.21 7.89
C VAL A 136 -4.61 -8.01 9.18
N LEU A 137 -4.77 -9.32 9.06
CA LEU A 137 -4.55 -10.30 10.11
C LEU A 137 -3.47 -11.28 9.63
N ILE A 138 -2.47 -11.51 10.48
CA ILE A 138 -1.52 -12.61 10.33
C ILE A 138 -1.57 -13.46 11.60
N ALA A 139 -1.97 -14.72 11.44
CA ALA A 139 -2.14 -15.66 12.54
C ALA A 139 -1.35 -16.96 12.27
N GLU A 140 -1.12 -17.73 13.33
CA GLU A 140 -0.54 -19.07 13.20
C GLU A 140 -1.64 -20.06 12.79
N ALA A 141 -1.30 -21.01 11.93
CA ALA A 141 -2.14 -22.17 11.70
C ALA A 141 -1.95 -23.17 12.87
N PHE A 142 -3.07 -23.69 13.37
CA PHE A 142 -3.13 -24.62 14.51
C PHE A 142 -2.35 -25.92 14.30
#